data_AF-A0A0F8YXZ1-F1
#
_entry.id   AF-A0A0F8YXZ1-F1
#
_cell.length_a   1.000
_cell.length_b   1.000
_cell.length_c   1.000
_cell.angle_alpha   90.00
_cell.angle_beta   90.00
_cell.angle_gamma   90.00
#
_symmetry.space_group_name_H-M   'P 1'
#
loop_
_entity.id
_entity.type
_entity.pdbx_description
1 polymer ?
#
loop_
_entity_poly.entity_id
_entity_poly.type
_entity_poly.pdbx_seq_one_letter_code
_entity_poly.pdbx_strand_id
1 'polypeptide(L)' 'EILKIDKKGILATPANSYINELVVEAARASILADGKAVGILYGDHPRIEEKQNG' A
#
# COMPACT_ATOMS: atom_id res chain seq x y z
N GLU A 1 -2.39 12.50 21.89
CA GLU A 1 -2.04 13.37 20.74
C GLU A 1 -1.81 12.61 19.44
N ILE A 2 -1.05 11.50 19.45
CA ILE A 2 -0.71 10.68 18.27
C ILE A 2 -1.94 10.21 17.47
N LEU A 3 -3.03 9.77 18.13
CA LEU A 3 -4.26 9.31 17.44
C LEU A 3 -4.92 10.35 16.52
N LYS A 4 -4.75 11.65 16.80
CA LYS A 4 -5.26 12.72 15.90
C LYS A 4 -4.41 12.86 14.64
N ILE A 5 -3.13 12.51 14.73
CA ILE A 5 -2.19 12.50 13.61
C ILE A 5 -2.47 11.27 12.73
N ASP A 6 -2.71 10.11 13.35
CA ASP A 6 -3.10 8.87 12.67
C ASP A 6 -4.35 9.08 11.80
N LYS A 7 -5.39 9.68 12.37
CA LYS A 7 -6.65 9.95 11.65
C LYS A 7 -6.54 10.94 10.50
N LYS A 8 -5.51 11.81 10.51
CA LYS A 8 -5.27 12.75 9.42
C LYS A 8 -4.52 12.10 8.25
N GLY A 9 -3.85 10.96 8.46
CA GLY A 9 -3.07 10.28 7.44
C GLY A 9 -1.84 11.07 6.92
N ILE A 10 -1.47 12.17 7.60
CA ILE A 10 -0.41 13.09 7.16
C ILE A 10 0.98 12.57 7.52
N LEU A 11 1.09 11.78 8.60
CA LEU A 11 2.34 11.19 9.06
C LEU A 11 2.16 9.68 9.18
N ALA A 12 3.08 8.92 8.61
CA ALA A 12 3.14 7.48 8.82
C ALA A 12 3.48 7.19 10.29
N THR A 13 2.56 6.58 11.01
CA THR A 13 2.75 6.09 12.37
C THR A 13 2.72 4.56 12.37
N PRO A 14 3.12 3.88 13.47
CA PRO A 14 3.02 2.42 13.53
C PRO A 14 1.61 1.88 13.27
N ALA A 15 0.57 2.65 13.59
CA ALA A 15 -0.82 2.27 13.35
C ALA A 15 -1.23 2.36 11.86
N ASN A 16 -0.57 3.20 11.06
CA ASN A 16 -0.82 3.38 9.63
C ASN A 16 0.31 2.83 8.74
N SER A 17 1.33 2.18 9.32
CA SER A 17 2.49 1.64 8.58
C SER A 17 2.16 0.43 7.72
N TYR A 18 0.97 -0.16 7.85
CA TYR A 18 0.49 -1.20 6.93
C TYR A 18 0.49 -0.71 5.47
N ILE A 19 0.26 0.59 5.24
CA ILE A 19 0.38 1.17 3.89
C ILE A 19 1.81 1.09 3.35
N ASN A 20 2.83 1.27 4.20
CA ASN A 20 4.22 1.11 3.78
C ASN A 20 4.53 -0.34 3.40
N GLU A 21 3.94 -1.32 4.09
CA GLU A 21 4.08 -2.73 3.73
C GLU A 21 3.47 -3.04 2.37
N LEU A 22 2.31 -2.44 2.04
CA LEU A 22 1.70 -2.60 0.70
C LEU A 22 2.59 -2.05 -0.42
N VAL A 23 3.33 -0.97 -0.18
CA VAL A 23 4.28 -0.44 -1.15
C VAL A 23 5.43 -1.41 -1.40
N VAL A 24 5.99 -2.00 -0.34
CA VAL A 24 7.06 -3.01 -0.45
C VAL A 24 6.54 -4.26 -1.15
N GLU A 25 5.36 -4.75 -0.77
CA GLU A 25 4.75 -5.94 -1.39
C GLU A 25 4.39 -5.71 -2.86
N ALA A 26 3.87 -4.53 -3.22
CA ALA A 26 3.60 -4.18 -4.61
C ALA A 26 4.88 -4.14 -5.45
N ALA A 27 5.96 -3.56 -4.91
CA ALA A 27 7.26 -3.54 -5.57
C ALA A 27 7.83 -4.95 -5.74
N ARG A 28 7.75 -5.79 -4.71
CA ARG A 28 8.18 -7.20 -4.76
C ARG A 28 7.40 -7.98 -5.82
N ALA A 29 6.07 -7.83 -5.84
CA ALA A 29 5.21 -8.46 -6.84
C ALA A 29 5.54 -8.01 -8.27
N SER A 30 5.81 -6.72 -8.47
CA SER A 30 6.24 -6.19 -9.76
C SER A 30 7.56 -6.82 -10.23
N ILE A 31 8.57 -6.90 -9.35
CA ILE A 31 9.87 -7.50 -9.67
C ILE A 31 9.72 -8.97 -10.06
N LEU A 32 8.91 -9.74 -9.32
CA LEU A 32 8.65 -11.16 -9.63
C LEU A 32 7.84 -11.36 -10.91
N ALA A 33 7.11 -10.34 -11.35
CA ALA A 33 6.29 -10.36 -12.55
C ALA A 33 6.97 -9.62 -13.72
N ASP A 34 8.30 -9.62 -13.78
CA ASP A 34 9.11 -8.99 -14.84
C ASP A 34 8.83 -7.49 -15.05
N GLY A 35 8.58 -6.77 -13.96
CA GLY A 35 8.33 -5.33 -13.98
C GLY A 35 6.90 -4.93 -14.36
N LYS A 36 5.93 -5.85 -14.34
CA LYS A 36 4.51 -5.51 -14.55
C LYS A 36 4.00 -4.51 -13.50
N ALA A 37 3.03 -3.69 -13.91
CA ALA A 37 2.39 -2.74 -13.03
C ALA A 37 1.50 -3.45 -11.99
N VAL A 38 1.71 -3.10 -10.72
CA VAL A 38 0.91 -3.57 -9.59
C VAL A 38 0.30 -2.34 -8.91
N GLY A 39 -1.02 -2.38 -8.70
CA GLY A 39 -1.77 -1.34 -8.01
C GLY A 39 -1.88 -1.63 -6.51
N ILE A 40 -2.13 -0.59 -5.72
CA ILE A 40 -2.56 -0.70 -4.33
C ILE A 40 -4.00 -0.21 -4.28
N LEU A 41 -4.91 -1.10 -3.89
CA LEU A 41 -6.29 -0.72 -3.59
C LEU A 41 -6.37 -0.31 -2.13
N TYR A 42 -6.67 0.97 -1.89
CA TYR A 42 -6.92 1.51 -0.56
C TYR A 42 -8.39 1.28 -0.13
N GLY A 43 -8.66 1.25 1.17
CA GLY A 43 -10.01 1.06 1.72
C GLY A 43 -9.97 0.38 3.09
N ASP A 44 -11.09 -0.20 3.52
CA ASP A 44 -11.18 -0.91 4.80
C ASP A 44 -10.29 -2.17 4.87
N HIS A 45 -10.02 -2.76 3.70
CA HIS A 45 -9.10 -3.89 3.52
C HIS A 45 -8.11 -3.59 2.39
N PRO A 46 -7.06 -2.81 2.67
CA PRO A 46 -6.09 -2.45 1.65
C PRO A 46 -5.34 -3.69 1.15
N ARG A 47 -5.03 -3.75 -0.15
CA ARG A 47 -4.33 -4.89 -0.77
C ARG A 47 -3.63 -4.48 -2.06
N ILE A 48 -2.73 -5.33 -2.53
CA ILE A 48 -2.14 -5.21 -3.88
C ILE A 48 -3.02 -5.92 -4.91
N GLU A 49 -3.01 -5.43 -6.14
CA GLU A 49 -3.68 -6.08 -7.27
C GLU A 49 -2.84 -5.96 -8.55
N GLU A 50 -2.81 -7.04 -9.35
CA GLU A 50 -2.24 -6.95 -10.69
C GLU A 50 -3.10 -6.06 -11.55
N LYS A 51 -2.48 -5.10 -12.23
CA LYS A 51 -3.20 -4.24 -13.16
C LYS A 51 -3.47 -5.06 -14.43
N GLN A 52 -4.69 -5.58 -14.57
CA GLN A 52 -5.09 -6.23 -15.82
C GLN A 52 -5.16 -5.15 -16.90
N ASN A 53 -4.23 -5.22 -17.88
CA ASN A 53 -4.33 -4.43 -19.09
C ASN A 53 -5.59 -4.89 -19.83
N GLY A 54 -6.61 -4.02 -19.88
CA GLY A 54 -7.71 -4.16 -20.83
C GLY A 54 -7.25 -3.94 -22.26
#